data_AF-A0A2N2AAU4-F1
#
_entry.id   AF-A0A2N2AAU4-F1
#
_cell.length_a   1.000
_cell.length_b   1.000
_cell.length_c   1.000
_cell.angle_alpha   90.00
_cell.angle_beta   90.00
_cell.angle_gamma   90.00
#
_symmetry.space_group_name_H-M   'P 1'
#
loop_
_entity.id
_entity.type
_entity.pdbx_description
1 polymer ?
#
loop_
_entity_poly.entity_id
_entity_poly.type
_entity_poly.pdbx_seq_one_letter_code
_entity_poly.pdbx_strand_id
1 'polypeptide(L)'
;MHDFLAREADFVGAATCCGLLYRVDFYPGLVPSAAPDDRVHGEVYRLHRPPFALAELDRYEACGPGFAAPTEYLRQVHTVRLHDGRDVPAWVYVYNRPVDGLELIRCGDFFARP
;
A
#
# COMPACT_ATOMS: atom_id res chain seq x y z
N MET A 1 -6.92 1.18 -12.18
CA MET A 1 -5.72 1.62 -11.43
C MET A 1 -4.43 1.27 -12.17
N HIS A 2 -4.25 0.02 -12.61
CA HIS A 2 -3.05 -0.40 -13.35
C HIS A 2 -2.76 0.46 -14.60
N ASP A 3 -3.78 0.76 -15.43
CA ASP A 3 -3.63 1.61 -16.62
C ASP A 3 -3.26 3.07 -16.29
N PHE A 4 -3.66 3.57 -15.11
CA PHE A 4 -3.29 4.91 -14.67
C PHE A 4 -1.83 4.98 -14.25
N LEU A 5 -1.37 4.00 -13.45
CA LEU A 5 0.04 3.92 -13.06
C LEU A 5 0.95 3.70 -14.26
N ALA A 6 0.53 2.89 -15.23
CA ALA A 6 1.29 2.67 -16.47
C ALA A 6 1.48 3.96 -17.29
N ARG A 7 0.63 4.98 -17.10
CA ARG A 7 0.69 6.26 -17.82
C ARG A 7 1.34 7.38 -17.01
N GLU A 8 1.19 7.36 -15.69
CA GLU A 8 1.58 8.46 -14.80
C GLU A 8 2.78 8.11 -13.89
N ALA A 9 3.35 6.91 -14.03
CA ALA A 9 4.47 6.46 -13.23
C ALA A 9 5.39 5.47 -13.95
N ASP A 10 6.64 5.42 -13.51
CA ASP A 10 7.60 4.39 -13.91
C ASP A 10 7.65 3.28 -12.86
N PHE A 11 7.59 2.03 -13.27
CA PHE A 11 7.89 0.91 -12.38
C PHE A 11 9.35 0.95 -11.94
N VAL A 12 9.59 0.96 -10.62
CA VAL A 12 10.94 0.95 -10.04
C VAL A 12 11.36 -0.48 -9.69
N GLY A 13 10.46 -1.27 -9.14
CA GLY A 13 10.73 -2.66 -8.77
C GLY A 13 9.77 -3.20 -7.71
N ALA A 14 9.83 -4.51 -7.51
CA ALA A 14 9.20 -5.17 -6.36
C ALA A 14 9.87 -4.73 -5.05
N ALA A 15 9.07 -4.62 -3.99
CA ALA A 15 9.51 -4.20 -2.67
C ALA A 15 8.76 -4.90 -1.55
N THR A 16 9.29 -4.79 -0.34
CA THR A 16 8.62 -5.22 0.90
C THR A 16 8.57 -4.09 1.92
N CYS A 17 7.52 -4.03 2.72
CA CYS A 17 7.43 -3.16 3.90
C CYS A 17 7.09 -3.98 5.15
N CYS A 18 7.42 -3.45 6.34
CA CYS A 18 7.10 -4.11 7.60
C CYS A 18 5.61 -3.94 7.94
N GLY A 19 4.87 -5.05 8.03
CA GLY A 19 3.43 -5.00 8.27
C GLY A 19 2.73 -6.33 8.10
N LEU A 20 1.46 -6.32 8.50
CA LEU A 20 0.52 -7.42 8.35
C LEU A 20 -0.46 -7.09 7.23
N LEU A 21 -0.76 -8.07 6.39
CA LEU A 21 -1.72 -7.92 5.30
C LEU A 21 -3.01 -8.66 5.64
N TYR A 22 -4.14 -7.95 5.66
CA TYR A 22 -5.45 -8.54 5.90
C TYR A 22 -6.29 -8.53 4.62
N ARG A 23 -7.15 -9.53 4.45
CA ARG A 23 -8.22 -9.50 3.45
C ARG A 23 -9.40 -8.74 4.05
N VAL A 24 -9.65 -7.53 3.55
CA VAL A 24 -10.78 -6.69 3.99
C VAL A 24 -12.06 -7.14 3.29
N ASP A 25 -11.97 -7.34 1.98
CA ASP A 25 -13.04 -7.91 1.14
C ASP A 25 -12.35 -8.48 -0.13
N PHE A 26 -12.77 -8.07 -1.33
CA PHE A 26 -12.07 -8.32 -2.59
C PHE A 26 -10.74 -7.54 -2.74
N TYR A 27 -10.30 -6.84 -1.68
CA TYR A 27 -9.09 -6.03 -1.65
C TYR A 27 -8.33 -6.19 -0.30
N PRO A 28 -7.01 -5.91 -0.30
CA PRO A 28 -6.17 -6.03 0.89
C PRO A 28 -6.13 -4.76 1.75
N GLY A 29 -5.84 -4.94 3.04
CA GLY A 29 -5.52 -3.87 3.99
C GLY A 29 -4.17 -4.12 4.66
N LEU A 30 -3.20 -3.23 4.42
CA LEU A 30 -1.90 -3.25 5.10
C LEU A 30 -2.00 -2.52 6.46
N VAL A 31 -1.60 -3.19 7.54
CA VAL A 31 -1.42 -2.60 8.86
C VAL A 31 0.07 -2.61 9.22
N PRO A 32 0.70 -1.46 9.52
CA PRO A 32 2.09 -1.41 9.92
C PRO A 32 2.38 -2.27 11.15
N SER A 33 3.52 -2.97 11.14
CA SER A 33 3.99 -3.80 12.26
C SER A 33 5.42 -3.44 12.61
N ALA A 34 5.77 -3.55 13.90
CA ALA A 34 7.13 -3.38 14.39
C ALA A 34 7.93 -4.70 14.37
N ALA A 35 7.28 -5.84 14.10
CA ALA A 35 7.97 -7.12 14.04
C ALA A 35 8.74 -7.25 12.72
N PRO A 36 10.05 -7.61 12.76
CA PRO A 36 10.89 -7.66 11.56
C PRO A 36 10.54 -8.80 10.59
N ASP A 37 9.83 -9.81 11.08
CA ASP A 37 9.37 -10.96 10.29
C ASP A 37 8.05 -10.69 9.57
N ASP A 38 7.30 -9.68 9.99
CA ASP A 38 6.05 -9.28 9.35
C ASP A 38 6.36 -8.48 8.08
N ARG A 39 6.16 -9.11 6.92
CA ARG A 39 6.46 -8.50 5.63
C ARG A 39 5.24 -8.50 4.72
N VAL A 40 5.00 -7.37 4.09
CA VAL A 40 4.04 -7.24 2.99
C VAL A 40 4.78 -6.97 1.69
N HIS A 41 4.41 -7.71 0.66
CA HIS A 41 4.97 -7.65 -0.68
C HIS A 41 4.17 -6.69 -1.56
N GLY A 42 4.87 -5.91 -2.38
CA GLY A 42 4.24 -4.99 -3.30
C GLY A 42 5.23 -4.44 -4.32
N GLU A 43 4.85 -3.33 -4.93
CA GLU A 43 5.56 -2.71 -6.03
C GLU A 43 5.79 -1.22 -5.74
N VAL A 44 6.94 -0.72 -6.15
CA VAL A 44 7.27 0.71 -6.05
C VAL A 44 7.22 1.34 -7.42
N TYR A 45 6.50 2.45 -7.51
CA TYR A 45 6.35 3.25 -8.71
C TYR A 45 6.84 4.68 -8.46
N ARG A 46 7.59 5.23 -9.42
CA ARG A 46 8.01 6.63 -9.42
C ARG A 46 7.00 7.45 -10.20
N LEU A 47 6.21 8.25 -9.50
CA LEU A 47 5.19 9.11 -10.11
C LEU A 47 5.83 10.24 -10.93
N HIS A 48 5.36 10.46 -12.16
CA HIS A 48 5.85 11.55 -13.03
C HIS A 48 5.40 12.92 -12.51
N ARG A 49 4.15 13.00 -12.03
CA ARG A 49 3.54 14.21 -11.46
C ARG A 49 2.96 13.90 -10.08
N PRO A 50 3.79 13.85 -9.03
CA PRO A 50 3.37 13.36 -7.73
C PRO A 50 2.10 14.05 -7.18
N PRO A 51 1.94 15.39 -7.19
CA PRO A 51 0.73 16.01 -6.65
C PRO A 51 -0.56 15.59 -7.36
N PHE A 52 -0.50 15.44 -8.69
CA PHE A 52 -1.66 15.02 -9.49
C PHE A 52 -1.98 13.54 -9.27
N ALA A 53 -0.96 12.67 -9.38
CA ALA A 53 -1.14 11.23 -9.24
C ALA A 53 -1.59 10.85 -7.83
N LEU A 54 -1.04 11.51 -6.81
CA LEU A 54 -1.42 11.32 -5.42
C LEU A 54 -2.87 11.75 -5.13
N ALA A 55 -3.36 12.84 -5.73
CA ALA A 55 -4.76 13.26 -5.56
C ALA A 55 -5.74 12.25 -6.17
N GLU A 56 -5.40 11.68 -7.33
CA GLU A 56 -6.21 10.65 -7.99
C GLU A 56 -6.22 9.33 -7.20
N LEU A 57 -5.07 8.95 -6.63
CA LEU A 57 -4.95 7.81 -5.73
C LEU A 57 -5.72 8.03 -4.42
N ASP A 58 -5.61 9.20 -3.78
CA ASP A 58 -6.37 9.53 -2.57
C ASP A 58 -7.89 9.44 -2.78
N ARG A 59 -8.35 9.83 -3.97
CA ARG A 59 -9.75 9.73 -4.37
C ARG A 59 -10.18 8.29 -4.62
N TYR A 60 -9.29 7.46 -5.16
CA TYR A 60 -9.52 6.02 -5.36
C TYR A 60 -9.61 5.28 -4.02
N GLU A 61 -8.71 5.58 -3.08
CA GLU A 61 -8.65 4.98 -1.73
C GLU A 61 -9.59 5.64 -0.71
N ALA A 62 -10.44 6.57 -1.16
CA ALA A 62 -11.39 7.31 -0.34
C ALA A 62 -10.77 8.00 0.89
N CYS A 63 -9.54 8.51 0.78
CA CYS A 63 -8.78 9.12 1.86
C CYS A 63 -8.40 10.60 1.63
N GLY A 64 -8.90 11.21 0.55
CA GLY A 64 -8.64 12.60 0.18
C GLY A 64 -9.63 13.64 0.76
N PRO A 65 -9.54 14.91 0.32
CA PRO A 65 -10.50 15.95 0.67
C PRO A 65 -11.93 15.56 0.26
N GLY A 66 -12.88 15.61 1.19
CA GLY A 66 -14.29 15.29 0.94
C GLY A 66 -14.76 13.95 1.52
N PHE A 67 -13.86 13.14 2.08
CA PHE A 67 -14.23 11.95 2.83
C PHE A 67 -14.28 12.22 4.34
N ALA A 68 -15.27 11.63 5.02
CA ALA A 68 -15.40 11.79 6.46
C ALA A 68 -14.29 11.02 7.19
N ALA A 69 -13.59 11.70 8.10
CA ALA A 69 -12.59 11.07 8.94
C ALA A 69 -13.24 10.30 10.11
N PRO A 70 -12.66 9.15 10.55
CA PRO A 70 -11.49 8.50 9.96
C PRO A 70 -11.82 7.78 8.65
N THR A 71 -10.98 8.00 7.64
CA THR A 71 -11.06 7.30 6.36
C THR A 71 -10.57 5.86 6.52
N GLU A 72 -10.99 4.98 5.61
CA GLU A 72 -10.62 3.56 5.66
C GLU A 72 -9.12 3.35 5.46
N TYR A 73 -8.51 4.15 4.58
CA TYR A 73 -7.07 4.20 4.38
C TYR A 73 -6.49 5.54 4.82
N LEU A 74 -5.21 5.53 5.18
CA LEU A 74 -4.40 6.72 5.41
C LEU A 74 -3.17 6.68 4.51
N ARG A 75 -2.88 7.79 3.82
CA ARG A 75 -1.64 7.92 3.07
C ARG A 75 -0.49 8.31 4.01
N GLN A 76 0.50 7.45 4.13
CA GLN A 76 1.67 7.65 5.00
C GLN A 76 2.97 7.35 4.26
N VAL A 77 4.05 8.02 4.66
CA VAL A 77 5.39 7.65 4.17
C VAL A 77 5.91 6.50 5.01
N HIS A 78 6.27 5.39 4.36
CA HIS A 78 6.94 4.26 4.98
C HIS A 78 8.25 3.96 4.28
N THR A 79 9.22 3.45 5.03
CA THR A 79 10.45 2.90 4.43
C THR A 79 10.13 1.53 3.85
N VAL A 80 10.40 1.36 2.56
CA VAL A 80 10.22 0.10 1.85
C VAL A 80 11.56 -0.41 1.36
N ARG A 81 11.76 -1.72 1.41
CA ARG A 81 12.96 -2.39 0.94
C ARG A 81 12.74 -2.91 -0.48
N LEU A 82 13.44 -2.34 -1.46
CA LEU A 82 13.47 -2.83 -2.83
C LEU A 82 14.18 -4.19 -2.91
N HIS A 83 13.81 -5.01 -3.90
CA HIS A 83 14.43 -6.31 -4.14
C HIS A 83 15.96 -6.23 -4.36
N ASP A 84 16.46 -5.08 -4.83
CA ASP A 84 17.87 -4.85 -5.16
C ASP A 84 18.75 -4.55 -3.94
N GLY A 85 18.17 -4.45 -2.74
CA GLY A 85 18.93 -4.18 -1.54
C GLY A 85 18.68 -2.81 -0.90
N ARG A 86 18.03 -1.88 -1.60
CA ARG A 86 17.93 -0.48 -1.15
C ARG A 86 16.67 -0.22 -0.33
N ASP A 87 16.83 0.56 0.73
CA ASP A 87 15.71 1.11 1.49
C ASP A 87 15.36 2.49 0.94
N VAL A 88 14.09 2.73 0.61
CA VAL A 88 13.61 4.01 0.07
C VAL A 88 12.33 4.45 0.77
N PRO A 89 12.12 5.76 1.00
CA PRO A 89 10.83 6.26 1.45
C PRO A 89 9.81 6.20 0.31
N ALA A 90 8.62 5.68 0.57
CA ALA A 90 7.51 5.63 -0.38
C ALA A 90 6.18 5.99 0.29
N TRP A 91 5.25 6.56 -0.49
CA TRP A 91 3.87 6.73 -0.06
C TRP A 91 3.16 5.38 -0.08
N VAL A 92 2.50 5.04 1.02
CA VAL A 92 1.77 3.80 1.23
C VAL A 92 0.40 4.12 1.83
N TYR A 93 -0.64 3.44 1.34
CA TYR A 93 -1.98 3.53 1.90
C TYR A 93 -2.14 2.42 2.94
N VAL A 94 -2.24 2.83 4.21
CA VAL A 94 -2.38 1.91 5.34
C VAL A 94 -3.83 1.83 5.77
N TYR A 95 -4.29 0.63 6.08
CA TYR A 95 -5.64 0.38 6.57
C TYR A 95 -5.80 0.93 8.00
N ASN A 96 -6.90 1.64 8.24
CA ASN A 96 -7.13 2.44 9.44
C ASN A 96 -8.47 2.10 10.13
N ARG A 97 -8.93 0.87 9.98
CA ARG A 97 -10.14 0.35 10.64
C ARG A 97 -9.81 -0.91 11.46
N PRO A 98 -10.70 -1.32 12.38
CA PRO A 98 -10.52 -2.56 13.13
C PRO A 98 -10.34 -3.76 12.21
N VAL A 99 -9.45 -4.67 12.58
CA VAL A 99 -9.15 -5.90 11.81
C VAL A 99 -9.83 -7.14 12.41
N ASP A 100 -10.69 -6.96 13.41
CA ASP A 100 -11.42 -8.02 14.08
C ASP A 100 -12.22 -8.86 13.06
N GLY A 101 -11.92 -10.16 13.00
CA GLY A 101 -12.58 -11.09 12.09
C GLY A 101 -12.07 -11.09 10.65
N LEU A 102 -11.08 -10.25 10.31
CA LEU A 102 -10.45 -10.28 8.99
C LEU A 102 -9.44 -11.44 8.87
N GLU A 103 -9.35 -12.02 7.68
CA GLU A 103 -8.38 -13.07 7.37
C GLU A 103 -6.98 -12.44 7.25
N LEU A 104 -6.04 -12.90 8.07
CA LEU A 104 -4.62 -12.54 7.92
C LEU A 104 -4.01 -13.32 6.75
N ILE A 105 -3.53 -12.60 5.75
CA ILE A 105 -2.76 -13.14 4.62
C ILE A 105 -1.31 -13.31 5.09
N ARG A 106 -1.00 -14.49 5.64
CA ARG A 106 0.29 -14.78 6.29
C ARG A 106 1.51 -14.63 5.38
N CYS A 107 1.36 -14.85 4.08
CA CYS A 107 2.44 -14.67 3.11
C CYS A 107 2.71 -13.20 2.78
N GLY A 108 1.84 -12.27 3.20
CA GLY A 108 2.00 -10.84 2.91
C GLY A 108 1.83 -10.47 1.45
N ASP A 109 1.34 -11.37 0.60
CA ASP A 109 1.12 -11.14 -0.83
C ASP A 109 -0.34 -11.46 -1.18
N PHE A 110 -1.10 -10.44 -1.59
CA PHE A 110 -2.52 -10.58 -1.93
C PHE A 110 -2.75 -11.38 -3.22
N PHE A 111 -1.79 -11.36 -4.15
CA PHE A 111 -1.89 -12.02 -5.45
C PHE A 111 -1.23 -13.41 -5.47
N ALA A 112 -0.51 -13.77 -4.40
CA ALA A 112 -0.02 -15.12 -4.22
C ALA A 112 -1.21 -16.10 -4.29
N ARG A 113 -1.21 -16.94 -5.32
CA ARG A 113 -2.12 -18.08 -5.38
C ARG A 113 -1.63 -19.13 -4.36
N PRO A 114 -2.55 -19.81 -3.64
CA PRO A 114 -2.20 -20.94 -2.80
C PRO A 114 -1.57 -22.08 -3.60
#